data_AF-A0A0K8TG13-F1
#
_entry.id   AF-A0A0K8TG13-F1
#
_cell.length_a   1.000
_cell.length_b   1.000
_cell.length_c   1.000
_cell.angle_alpha   90.00
_cell.angle_beta   90.00
_cell.angle_gamma   90.00
#
_symmetry.space_group_name_H-M   'P 1'
#
loop_
_entity.id
_entity.type
_entity.pdbx_description
1 polymer ?
#
loop_
_entity_poly.entity_id
_entity_poly.type
_entity_poly.pdbx_seq_one_letter_code
_entity_poly.pdbx_strand_id
1 'polypeptide(L)'
;VLTGAAFFHKHYMYLYSYWLPQAIRDKVDEYMNCEDIAMNFLVSHVTRKPPVKVTSRWTFRCPGCPVSLSEDDTHFQERHKCINFFSQVFGYTPLLNTQFRADSILFKTRIPHD
;
A
#
# COMPACT_ATOMS: atom_id res chain seq x y z
N VAL A 1 -0.12 -4.02 -2.09
CA VAL A 1 -0.99 -3.20 -2.98
C VAL A 1 -0.86 -1.75 -2.53
N LEU A 2 -0.60 -0.80 -3.44
CA LEU A 2 -0.40 0.61 -3.07
C LEU A 2 -1.75 1.27 -2.76
N THR A 3 -1.86 1.99 -1.65
CA THR A 3 -3.11 2.64 -1.18
C THR A 3 -3.58 3.77 -2.10
N GLY A 4 -2.67 4.41 -2.84
CA GLY A 4 -3.00 5.51 -3.77
C GLY A 4 -3.93 5.13 -4.93
N ALA A 5 -4.10 3.84 -5.22
CA ALA A 5 -5.04 3.35 -6.22
C ALA A 5 -5.65 2.00 -5.79
N ALA A 6 -6.26 1.99 -4.60
CA ALA A 6 -6.88 0.80 -4.03
C ALA A 6 -8.22 1.13 -3.37
N PHE A 7 -9.05 0.09 -3.26
CA PHE A 7 -10.25 0.10 -2.45
C PHE A 7 -10.04 -0.87 -1.28
N PHE A 8 -10.43 -0.45 -0.09
CA PHE A 8 -10.40 -1.28 1.11
C PHE A 8 -11.53 -0.86 2.06
N HIS A 9 -11.90 -1.75 2.97
CA HIS A 9 -12.99 -1.51 3.89
C HIS A 9 -12.65 -0.39 4.89
N LYS A 10 -13.59 0.54 5.16
CA LYS A 10 -13.42 1.67 6.10
C LYS A 10 -12.90 1.26 7.48
N HIS A 11 -13.26 0.06 7.93
CA HIS A 11 -12.79 -0.49 9.20
C HIS A 11 -11.25 -0.52 9.31
N TYR A 12 -10.52 -0.75 8.21
CA TYR A 12 -9.06 -0.75 8.26
C TYR A 12 -8.47 0.63 8.51
N MET A 13 -9.16 1.71 8.12
CA MET A 13 -8.77 3.07 8.51
C MET A 13 -8.94 3.30 10.00
N TYR A 14 -10.05 2.82 10.57
CA TYR A 14 -10.24 2.87 12.02
C TYR A 14 -9.12 2.11 12.76
N LEU A 15 -8.79 0.90 12.31
CA LEU A 15 -7.70 0.14 12.91
C LEU A 15 -6.35 0.83 12.73
N TYR A 16 -6.10 1.45 11.58
CA TYR A 16 -4.88 2.23 11.36
C TYR A 16 -4.76 3.40 12.35
N SER A 17 -5.85 4.14 12.57
CA SER A 17 -5.87 5.32 13.44
C SER A 17 -5.93 5.01 14.93
N TYR A 18 -6.46 3.86 15.35
CA TYR A 18 -6.70 3.59 16.78
C TYR A 18 -6.03 2.33 17.33
N TRP A 19 -5.71 1.36 16.48
CA TRP A 19 -5.16 0.07 16.92
C TRP A 19 -3.69 -0.12 16.51
N LEU A 20 -3.28 0.40 15.36
CA LEU A 20 -1.91 0.31 14.89
C LEU A 20 -0.96 0.96 15.92
N PRO A 21 0.16 0.31 16.28
CA PRO A 21 1.12 0.86 17.23
C PRO A 21 1.55 2.27 16.84
N GLN A 22 1.54 3.20 17.80
CA GLN A 22 1.90 4.61 17.57
C GLN A 22 3.29 4.73 16.92
N ALA A 23 4.26 3.92 17.34
CA ALA A 23 5.61 3.90 16.76
C ALA A 23 5.65 3.68 15.24
N ILE A 24 4.69 2.91 14.68
CA ILE A 24 4.58 2.72 13.23
C ILE A 24 4.07 3.99 12.57
N ARG A 25 3.06 4.65 13.15
CA ARG A 25 2.53 5.91 12.64
C ARG A 25 3.56 7.02 12.69
N ASP A 26 4.27 7.14 13.81
CA ASP A 26 5.36 8.12 13.97
C ASP A 26 6.43 7.94 12.91
N LYS A 27 6.79 6.68 12.58
CA LYS A 27 7.76 6.38 11.53
C LYS A 27 7.25 6.73 10.12
N VAL A 28 5.96 6.50 9.86
CA VAL A 28 5.32 6.89 8.59
C VAL A 28 5.33 8.42 8.44
N ASP A 29 5.01 9.14 9.51
CA ASP A 29 5.01 10.61 9.53
C ASP A 29 6.44 11.18 9.41
N GLU A 30 7.43 10.57 10.06
CA GLU A 30 8.86 10.96 9.97
C GLU A 30 9.40 10.88 8.54
N TYR A 31 9.07 9.81 7.81
CA TYR A 31 9.55 9.61 6.44
C TYR A 31 8.61 10.17 5.37
N MET A 32 7.40 10.61 5.75
CA MET A 32 6.35 10.99 4.81
C MET A 32 6.15 9.92 3.71
N ASN A 33 6.28 8.64 4.08
CA ASN A 33 6.35 7.49 3.18
C ASN A 33 5.88 6.23 3.93
N CYS A 34 5.71 5.12 3.20
CA CYS A 34 5.40 3.80 3.77
C CYS A 34 4.02 3.66 4.42
N GLU A 35 3.10 4.60 4.22
CA GLU A 35 1.72 4.52 4.71
C GLU A 35 1.00 3.30 4.10
N ASP A 36 1.29 3.03 2.82
CA ASP A 36 0.82 1.88 2.07
C ASP A 36 1.37 0.57 2.66
N ILE A 37 2.67 0.51 2.97
CA ILE A 37 3.32 -0.66 3.58
C ILE A 37 2.68 -0.94 4.95
N ALA A 38 2.53 0.09 5.79
CA ALA A 38 1.90 -0.02 7.11
C ALA A 38 0.46 -0.55 6.99
N MET A 39 -0.31 -0.04 6.02
CA MET A 39 -1.66 -0.53 5.74
C MET A 39 -1.68 -2.00 5.31
N ASN A 40 -0.74 -2.45 4.46
CA ASN A 40 -0.66 -3.85 4.06
C ASN A 40 -0.24 -4.77 5.22
N PHE A 41 0.66 -4.31 6.10
CA PHE A 41 1.03 -5.03 7.32
C PHE A 41 -0.19 -5.23 8.22
N LEU A 42 -0.95 -4.15 8.48
CA LEU A 42 -2.16 -4.16 9.30
C LEU A 42 -3.22 -5.11 8.73
N VAL A 43 -3.58 -4.96 7.46
CA VAL A 43 -4.63 -5.78 6.83
C VAL A 43 -4.22 -7.25 6.78
N SER A 44 -2.97 -7.56 6.46
CA SER A 44 -2.48 -8.94 6.44
C SER A 44 -2.43 -9.55 7.84
N HIS A 45 -2.06 -8.75 8.86
CA HIS A 45 -2.07 -9.18 10.27
C HIS A 45 -3.50 -9.55 10.74
N VAL A 46 -4.48 -8.72 10.42
CA VAL A 46 -5.88 -8.92 10.86
C VAL A 46 -6.54 -10.06 10.08
N THR A 47 -6.40 -10.08 8.76
CA THR A 47 -7.15 -11.03 7.91
C THR A 47 -6.45 -12.36 7.70
N ARG A 48 -5.13 -12.42 7.89
CA ARG A 48 -4.28 -13.57 7.53
C ARG A 48 -4.43 -13.99 6.06
N LYS A 49 -4.81 -13.06 5.19
CA LYS A 49 -5.01 -13.29 3.77
C LYS A 49 -4.08 -12.39 2.95
N PRO A 50 -3.62 -12.85 1.77
CA PRO A 50 -2.84 -12.02 0.89
C PRO A 50 -3.72 -10.95 0.21
N PRO A 51 -3.11 -9.86 -0.28
CA PRO A 51 -3.85 -8.84 -1.02
C PRO A 51 -4.33 -9.35 -2.39
N VAL A 52 -5.35 -8.71 -2.96
CA VAL A 52 -5.85 -9.02 -4.30
C VAL A 52 -5.41 -7.92 -5.26
N LYS A 53 -4.72 -8.29 -6.35
CA LYS A 53 -4.40 -7.36 -7.43
C LYS A 53 -5.61 -7.24 -8.36
N VAL A 54 -6.05 -6.02 -8.60
CA VAL A 54 -7.10 -5.70 -9.58
C VAL A 54 -6.51 -4.86 -10.70
N THR A 55 -6.96 -5.10 -11.94
CA THR A 55 -6.62 -4.30 -13.14
C THR A 55 -5.15 -4.32 -13.58
N SER A 56 -4.88 -3.74 -14.75
CA SER A 56 -3.52 -3.51 -15.25
C SER A 56 -2.90 -2.27 -14.58
N ARG A 57 -1.56 -2.15 -14.63
CA ARG A 57 -0.83 -1.00 -14.11
C ARG A 57 -1.25 0.28 -14.85
N TRP A 58 -2.15 1.05 -14.25
CA TRP A 58 -2.42 2.43 -14.64
C TRP A 58 -1.41 3.34 -13.94
N THR A 59 -0.69 4.15 -14.71
CA THR A 59 0.18 5.18 -14.14
C THR A 59 -0.66 6.40 -13.79
N PHE A 60 -0.92 6.61 -12.51
CA PHE A 60 -1.51 7.84 -12.01
C PHE A 60 -0.44 8.92 -11.96
N ARG A 61 -0.25 9.64 -13.08
CA ARG A 61 0.62 10.81 -13.10
C ARG A 61 -0.18 12.01 -12.60
N CYS A 62 0.33 12.70 -11.60
CA CYS A 62 -0.21 14.00 -11.19
C CYS A 62 0.24 15.05 -12.20
N PRO A 63 -0.66 15.68 -13.00
CA PRO A 63 -0.27 16.59 -14.06
C PRO A 63 0.39 17.89 -13.58
N GLY A 64 0.19 18.27 -12.32
CA GLY A 64 0.71 19.50 -11.72
C GLY A 64 1.76 19.30 -10.63
N CYS A 65 2.23 18.08 -10.40
CA CYS A 65 3.22 17.80 -9.38
C CYS A 65 4.63 17.90 -10.00
N PRO A 66 5.52 18.79 -9.51
CA PRO A 66 6.82 19.07 -10.16
C PRO A 66 7.82 17.91 -10.06
N VAL A 67 7.70 17.08 -9.02
CA VAL A 67 8.54 15.91 -8.76
C VAL A 67 7.69 14.88 -8.03
N SER A 68 7.83 13.60 -8.42
CA SER A 68 7.19 12.51 -7.68
C SER A 68 8.10 12.07 -6.54
N LEU A 69 7.54 11.71 -5.38
CA LEU A 69 8.30 11.14 -4.26
C LEU A 69 9.10 9.88 -4.65
N SER A 70 8.67 9.20 -5.71
CA SER A 70 9.35 8.02 -6.27
C SER A 70 10.57 8.33 -7.15
N GLU A 71 10.83 9.60 -7.49
CA GLU A 71 12.00 10.02 -8.27
C GLU A 71 13.25 10.24 -7.39
N ASP A 72 13.11 10.22 -6.07
CA ASP A 72 14.24 10.28 -5.14
C ASP A 72 14.94 8.91 -5.04
N ASP A 73 16.26 8.88 -5.21
CA ASP A 73 17.07 7.65 -5.10
C ASP A 73 16.99 6.99 -3.71
N THR A 74 16.68 7.77 -2.67
CA THR A 74 16.52 7.27 -1.30
C THR A 74 15.18 6.57 -1.08
N HIS A 75 14.18 6.80 -1.94
CA HIS A 75 12.81 6.32 -1.77
C HIS A 75 12.71 4.81 -1.53
N PHE A 76 13.46 4.02 -2.31
CA PHE A 76 13.44 2.55 -2.18
C PHE A 76 14.19 2.08 -0.93
N GLN A 77 15.22 2.80 -0.50
CA GLN A 77 15.97 2.49 0.71
C GLN A 77 15.12 2.76 1.96
N GLU A 78 14.37 3.87 1.97
CA GLU A 78 13.41 4.19 3.02
C GLU A 78 12.32 3.12 3.13
N ARG A 79 11.73 2.72 2.00
CA ARG A 79 10.74 1.64 1.97
C ARG A 79 11.29 0.32 2.53
N HIS A 80 12.54 -0.01 2.23
CA HIS A 80 13.18 -1.19 2.81
C HIS A 80 13.35 -1.06 4.33
N LYS A 81 13.77 0.11 4.83
CA LYS A 81 13.88 0.39 6.27
C LYS A 81 12.53 0.28 6.98
N CYS A 82 11.45 0.79 6.36
CA CYS A 82 10.09 0.68 6.90
C CYS A 82 9.67 -0.78 7.10
N ILE A 83 9.90 -1.66 6.11
CA ILE A 83 9.53 -3.08 6.22
C ILE A 83 10.26 -3.75 7.41
N ASN A 84 11.54 -3.46 7.56
CA ASN A 84 12.35 -4.03 8.65
C ASN A 84 11.87 -3.51 10.01
N PHE A 85 11.65 -2.21 10.14
CA PHE A 85 11.14 -1.60 11.37
C PHE A 85 9.74 -2.12 11.74
N PHE A 86 8.80 -2.17 10.78
CA PHE A 86 7.46 -2.68 11.05
C PHE A 86 7.48 -4.16 11.44
N SER A 87 8.34 -4.98 10.83
CA SER A 87 8.49 -6.39 11.22
C SER A 87 9.00 -6.54 12.65
N GLN A 88 9.90 -5.64 13.11
CA GLN A 88 10.36 -5.61 14.49
C GLN A 88 9.23 -5.22 15.46
N VAL A 89 8.45 -4.18 15.13
CA VAL A 89 7.35 -3.72 15.99
C VAL A 89 6.21 -4.77 16.08
N PHE A 90 5.88 -5.43 14.97
CA PHE A 90 4.89 -6.52 14.96
C PHE A 90 5.43 -7.84 15.55
N GLY A 91 6.76 -7.99 15.68
CA GLY A 91 7.44 -9.21 16.12
C GLY A 91 7.54 -10.31 15.05
N TYR A 92 6.99 -10.09 13.86
CA TYR A 92 7.08 -10.98 12.70
C TYR A 92 6.66 -10.24 11.42
N THR A 93 6.83 -10.86 10.24
CA THR A 93 6.35 -10.31 8.97
C THR A 93 4.97 -10.89 8.62
N PRO A 94 3.87 -10.12 8.73
CA PRO A 94 2.53 -10.57 8.39
C PRO A 94 2.24 -10.60 6.88
N LEU A 95 3.11 -10.05 6.05
CA LEU A 95 2.88 -9.95 4.60
C LEU A 95 2.87 -11.33 3.95
N LEU A 96 1.87 -11.57 3.09
CA LEU A 96 1.71 -12.81 2.35
C LEU A 96 1.80 -12.57 0.85
N ASN A 97 2.56 -13.42 0.17
CA ASN A 97 2.71 -13.39 -1.28
C ASN A 97 1.45 -13.92 -1.99
N THR A 98 1.17 -13.39 -3.17
CA THR A 98 0.10 -13.86 -4.04
C THR A 98 0.44 -13.61 -5.50
N GLN A 99 -0.02 -14.51 -6.36
CA GLN A 99 0.00 -14.33 -7.82
C GLN A 99 -1.42 -14.13 -8.37
N PHE A 100 -2.45 -14.15 -7.50
CA PHE A 100 -3.83 -14.00 -7.91
C PHE A 100 -4.13 -12.58 -8.36
N ARG A 101 -4.76 -12.47 -9.53
CA ARG A 101 -5.24 -11.22 -10.11
C ARG A 101 -6.70 -11.37 -10.49
N ALA A 102 -7.54 -10.44 -10.04
CA ALA A 102 -8.94 -10.36 -10.40
C ALA A 102 -9.13 -9.22 -11.40
N ASP A 103 -9.26 -9.56 -12.68
CA ASP A 103 -9.58 -8.62 -13.75
C ASP A 103 -11.10 -8.57 -13.98
N SER A 104 -11.62 -7.40 -14.36
CA SER A 104 -13.04 -7.30 -14.74
C SER A 104 -13.28 -7.98 -16.09
N ILE A 105 -14.54 -8.33 -16.37
CA ILE A 105 -14.94 -8.90 -17.68
C ILE A 105 -14.56 -7.94 -18.83
N LEU A 106 -14.57 -6.64 -18.57
CA LEU A 106 -14.22 -5.58 -19.54
C LEU A 106 -12.70 -5.33 -19.64
N PHE A 107 -11.88 -6.17 -19.03
CA PHE A 107 -10.43 -6.01 -19.06
C PHE A 107 -9.89 -6.09 -20.49
N LYS A 108 -9.20 -5.03 -20.93
CA LYS A 108 -8.73 -4.80 -22.32
C LYS A 108 -9.84 -4.61 -23.37
N THR A 109 -11.10 -4.53 -22.97
CA THR A 109 -12.18 -4.14 -23.86
C THR A 109 -12.06 -2.64 -24.16
N ARG A 110 -11.99 -2.26 -25.45
CA ARG A 110 -12.10 -0.85 -25.85
C ARG A 110 -13.55 -0.43 -25.69
N ILE A 111 -13.84 0.38 -24.68
CA ILE A 111 -15.15 1.00 -24.52
C ILE A 111 -15.16 2.26 -25.40
N PRO A 112 -16.14 2.42 -26.30
CA PRO A 112 -16.31 3.65 -27.07
C PRO A 112 -16.40 4.89 -26.16
N HIS A 113 -15.95 6.04 -26.64
CA HIS A 113 -15.87 7.30 -25.88
C HIS A 113 -17.20 8.08 -25.82
N ASP A 114 -18.33 7.47 -26.21
CA ASP A 114 -19.63 8.15 -26.29
C ASP A 114 -20.10 8.73 -24.95
#